data_AF-A0A1G2E0D5-F1
#
_entry.id   AF-A0A1G2E0D5-F1
#
_cell.length_a   1.000
_cell.length_b   1.000
_cell.length_c   1.000
_cell.angle_alpha   90.00
_cell.angle_beta   90.00
_cell.angle_gamma   90.00
#
_symmetry.space_group_name_H-M   'P 1'
#
loop_
_entity.id
_entity.type
_entity.pdbx_description
1 polymer ?
#
loop_
_entity_poly.entity_id
_entity_poly.type
_entity_poly.pdbx_seq_one_letter_code
_entity_poly.pdbx_strand_id
1 'polypeptide(L)'
;MRSHSSARTRDEAIAEFCAHSKESIKWEAARLKWRQFSAEKIEDAQDVSAIRVAYVHTPRGSPEEKRALLKWISLATTSEEILEVYWETGDMTPEQDLARDKLIAYFDDLIDEYKTAHA
;
A
#
# COMPACT_ATOMS: atom_id res chain seq x y z
N MET A 1 2.73 -19.51 15.79
CA MET A 1 2.60 -19.96 17.18
C MET A 1 1.22 -20.57 17.37
N ARG A 2 1.10 -21.87 17.63
CA ARG A 2 -0.19 -22.49 17.93
C ARG A 2 -0.49 -22.24 19.40
N SER A 3 -1.56 -21.51 19.70
CA SER A 3 -2.06 -21.35 21.08
C SER A 3 -2.64 -22.71 21.49
N HIS A 4 -1.88 -23.48 22.26
CA HIS A 4 -2.41 -24.68 22.89
C HIS A 4 -3.12 -24.25 24.18
N SER A 5 -4.42 -24.56 24.28
CA SER A 5 -5.25 -24.21 25.43
C SER A 5 -4.62 -24.74 26.72
N SER A 6 -4.55 -23.87 27.72
CA SER A 6 -4.02 -24.21 29.05
C SER A 6 -5.11 -24.54 30.07
N ALA A 7 -6.39 -24.40 29.67
CA ALA A 7 -7.53 -24.58 30.54
C ALA A 7 -7.65 -26.02 31.06
N ARG A 8 -7.80 -26.15 32.38
CA ARG A 8 -7.99 -27.42 33.10
C ARG A 8 -9.43 -27.62 33.54
N THR A 9 -10.25 -26.57 33.52
CA THR A 9 -11.68 -26.61 33.85
C THR A 9 -12.55 -25.96 32.77
N ARG A 10 -13.86 -26.27 32.79
CA ARG A 10 -14.84 -25.69 31.86
C ARG A 10 -14.90 -24.17 31.97
N ASP A 11 -14.85 -23.64 33.18
CA ASP A 11 -14.94 -22.19 33.41
C ASP A 11 -13.67 -21.47 32.93
N GLU A 12 -12.50 -22.10 33.11
CA GLU A 12 -11.23 -21.61 32.53
C GLU A 12 -11.26 -21.61 31.00
N ALA A 13 -11.80 -22.64 30.36
CA ALA A 13 -11.92 -22.71 28.91
C ALA A 13 -12.85 -21.61 28.36
N ILE A 14 -13.95 -21.33 29.06
CA ILE A 14 -14.88 -20.24 28.70
C ILE A 14 -14.19 -18.88 28.86
N ALA A 15 -13.45 -18.67 29.95
CA ALA A 15 -12.72 -17.44 30.18
C ALA A 15 -11.61 -17.21 29.13
N GLU A 16 -10.84 -18.24 28.80
CA GLU A 16 -9.80 -18.21 27.76
C GLU A 16 -10.40 -17.87 26.38
N PHE A 17 -11.49 -18.55 26.00
CA PHE A 17 -12.21 -18.26 24.75
C PHE A 17 -12.74 -16.82 24.69
N CYS A 18 -13.35 -16.34 25.78
CA CYS A 18 -13.86 -14.98 25.86
C CYS A 18 -12.75 -13.93 25.79
N ALA A 19 -11.60 -14.18 26.44
CA ALA A 19 -10.44 -13.29 26.39
C ALA A 19 -9.87 -13.21 24.97
N HIS A 20 -9.64 -14.37 24.33
CA HIS A 20 -9.15 -14.43 22.96
C HIS A 20 -10.11 -13.75 21.96
N SER A 21 -11.40 -13.97 22.12
CA SER A 21 -12.44 -13.32 21.30
C SER A 21 -12.43 -11.79 21.47
N LYS A 22 -12.27 -11.30 22.71
CA LYS A 22 -12.15 -9.86 22.99
C LYS A 22 -10.89 -9.25 22.38
N GLU A 23 -9.76 -9.95 22.44
CA GLU A 23 -8.52 -9.51 21.79
C GLU A 23 -8.65 -9.48 20.27
N SER A 24 -9.25 -10.51 19.67
CA SER A 24 -9.55 -10.56 18.23
C SER A 24 -10.46 -9.39 17.80
N ILE A 25 -11.52 -9.08 18.56
CA ILE A 25 -12.40 -7.93 18.28
C ILE A 25 -11.63 -6.61 18.38
N LYS A 26 -10.79 -6.43 19.42
CA LYS A 26 -9.96 -5.24 19.57
C LYS A 26 -8.98 -5.08 18.41
N TRP A 27 -8.36 -6.17 17.98
CA TRP A 27 -7.47 -6.20 16.82
C TRP A 27 -8.19 -5.79 15.55
N GLU A 28 -9.37 -6.34 15.26
CA GLU A 28 -10.14 -5.98 14.07
C GLU A 28 -10.59 -4.52 14.09
N ALA A 29 -11.00 -4.00 15.25
CA ALA A 29 -11.34 -2.59 15.40
C ALA A 29 -10.12 -1.66 15.17
N ALA A 30 -8.95 -2.03 15.68
CA ALA A 30 -7.71 -1.29 15.45
C ALA A 30 -7.30 -1.34 13.97
N ARG A 31 -7.42 -2.51 13.33
CA ARG A 31 -7.14 -2.70 11.91
C ARG A 31 -8.06 -1.86 11.04
N LEU A 32 -9.35 -1.79 11.36
CA LEU A 32 -10.31 -0.98 10.63
C LEU A 32 -9.96 0.52 10.72
N LYS A 33 -9.64 1.01 11.92
CA LYS A 33 -9.20 2.40 12.12
C LYS A 33 -7.91 2.71 11.38
N TRP A 34 -6.94 1.79 11.38
CA TRP A 34 -5.71 1.94 10.62
C TRP A 34 -6.01 2.06 9.12
N ARG A 35 -6.84 1.17 8.57
CA ARG A 35 -7.23 1.25 7.14
C ARG A 35 -7.96 2.55 6.80
N GLN A 36 -8.85 3.04 7.66
CA GLN A 36 -9.52 4.33 7.49
C GLN A 36 -8.52 5.48 7.45
N PHE A 37 -7.62 5.55 8.44
CA PHE A 37 -6.57 6.55 8.49
C PHE A 37 -5.65 6.51 7.25
N SER A 38 -5.24 5.32 6.83
CA SER A 38 -4.42 5.17 5.61
C SER A 38 -5.16 5.66 4.38
N ALA A 39 -6.44 5.34 4.23
CA ALA A 39 -7.25 5.79 3.09
C ALA A 39 -7.34 7.34 3.04
N GLU A 40 -7.60 7.99 4.17
CA GLU A 40 -7.62 9.46 4.28
C GLU A 40 -6.27 10.06 3.89
N LYS A 41 -5.16 9.52 4.40
CA LYS A 41 -3.81 10.01 4.03
C LYS A 41 -3.49 9.86 2.56
N ILE A 42 -3.93 8.75 1.95
CA ILE A 42 -3.78 8.54 0.50
C ILE A 42 -4.59 9.57 -0.25
N GLU A 43 -5.83 9.84 0.15
CA GLU A 43 -6.72 10.81 -0.51
C GLU A 43 -6.17 12.24 -0.42
N ASP A 44 -5.66 12.62 0.76
CA ASP A 44 -5.09 13.95 1.00
C ASP A 44 -3.79 14.21 0.25
N ALA A 45 -3.00 13.18 -0.05
CA ALA A 45 -1.70 13.34 -0.71
C ALA A 45 -1.83 14.01 -2.09
N GLN A 46 -1.16 15.14 -2.30
CA GLN A 46 -1.20 15.90 -3.56
C GLN A 46 0.09 15.81 -4.37
N ASP A 47 1.13 15.21 -3.82
CA ASP A 47 2.44 15.10 -4.46
C ASP A 47 3.13 13.79 -4.06
N VAL A 48 4.26 13.53 -4.72
CA VAL A 48 5.06 12.32 -4.54
C VAL A 48 5.63 12.19 -3.12
N SER A 49 5.94 13.30 -2.45
CA SER A 49 6.43 13.26 -1.06
C SER A 49 5.32 12.84 -0.10
N ALA A 50 4.14 13.44 -0.23
CA ALA A 50 2.99 13.13 0.60
C ALA A 50 2.50 11.69 0.40
N ILE A 51 2.48 11.19 -0.84
CA ILE A 51 2.01 9.82 -1.11
C ILE A 51 2.99 8.75 -0.62
N ARG A 52 4.31 9.02 -0.62
CA ARG A 52 5.31 8.14 0.01
C ARG A 52 5.03 7.94 1.49
N VAL A 53 4.80 9.04 2.20
CA VAL A 53 4.47 9.00 3.63
C VAL A 53 3.18 8.23 3.85
N ALA A 54 2.14 8.49 3.05
CA ALA A 54 0.88 7.76 3.13
C ALA A 54 1.05 6.26 2.89
N TYR A 55 1.83 5.87 1.86
CA TYR A 55 2.15 4.48 1.50
C TYR A 55 2.82 3.73 2.65
N VAL A 56 3.84 4.30 3.29
CA VAL A 56 4.55 3.70 4.44
C VAL A 56 3.59 3.41 5.60
N HIS A 57 2.52 4.20 5.73
CA HIS A 57 1.48 4.01 6.73
C HIS A 57 0.35 3.08 6.28
N THR A 58 0.43 2.42 5.13
CA THR A 58 -0.57 1.42 4.73
C THR A 58 -0.30 0.05 5.35
N PRO A 59 -1.34 -0.73 5.66
CA PRO A 59 -1.14 -2.12 6.02
C PRO A 59 -0.66 -2.92 4.79
N ARG A 60 0.42 -3.69 4.93
CA ARG A 60 0.97 -4.49 3.84
C ARG A 60 -0.05 -5.51 3.30
N GLY A 61 -0.10 -5.68 1.99
CA GLY A 61 -1.03 -6.53 1.25
C GLY A 61 -2.47 -6.02 1.26
N SER A 62 -2.72 -4.79 1.71
CA SER A 62 -4.08 -4.23 1.81
C SER A 62 -4.54 -3.57 0.51
N PRO A 63 -5.85 -3.38 0.32
CA PRO A 63 -6.37 -2.53 -0.75
C PRO A 63 -5.86 -1.09 -0.68
N GLU A 64 -5.57 -0.58 0.53
CA GLU A 64 -5.04 0.76 0.73
C GLU A 64 -3.60 0.89 0.22
N GLU A 65 -2.74 -0.12 0.44
CA GLU A 65 -1.38 -0.19 -0.13
C GLU A 65 -1.43 -0.10 -1.66
N LYS A 66 -2.30 -0.89 -2.30
CA LYS A 66 -2.49 -0.86 -3.76
C LYS A 66 -2.98 0.51 -4.25
N ARG A 67 -3.94 1.12 -3.55
CA ARG A 67 -4.42 2.47 -3.87
C ARG A 67 -3.32 3.51 -3.76
N ALA A 68 -2.45 3.40 -2.74
CA ALA A 68 -1.32 4.29 -2.58
C ALA A 68 -0.33 4.16 -3.75
N LEU A 69 0.01 2.93 -4.15
CA LEU A 69 0.87 2.66 -5.32
C LEU A 69 0.28 3.25 -6.61
N LEU A 70 -1.01 3.01 -6.88
CA LEU A 70 -1.68 3.56 -8.08
C LEU A 70 -1.67 5.09 -8.09
N LYS A 71 -1.94 5.73 -6.94
CA LYS A 71 -1.90 7.19 -6.84
C LYS A 71 -0.47 7.73 -6.96
N TRP A 72 0.52 7.03 -6.42
CA TRP A 72 1.92 7.39 -6.58
C TRP A 72 2.35 7.31 -8.04
N ILE A 73 2.01 6.23 -8.75
CA ILE A 73 2.21 6.11 -10.21
C ILE A 73 1.57 7.30 -10.91
N SER A 74 0.36 7.71 -10.55
CA SER A 74 -0.30 8.89 -11.14
C SER A 74 0.46 10.20 -10.88
N LEU A 75 0.95 10.42 -9.66
CA LEU A 75 1.60 11.66 -9.23
C LEU A 75 3.05 11.80 -9.72
N ALA A 76 3.73 10.68 -9.99
CA ALA A 76 5.10 10.70 -10.49
C ALA A 76 5.19 11.35 -11.87
N THR A 77 6.03 12.36 -12.04
CA THR A 77 6.19 13.08 -13.31
C THR A 77 7.60 12.99 -13.89
N THR A 78 8.57 12.56 -13.09
CA THR A 78 9.94 12.31 -13.51
C THR A 78 10.24 10.82 -13.62
N SER A 79 11.23 10.45 -14.43
CA SER A 79 11.69 9.06 -14.52
C SER A 79 12.17 8.50 -13.18
N GLU A 80 12.81 9.32 -12.33
CA GLU A 80 13.25 8.92 -10.99
C GLU A 80 12.06 8.53 -10.10
N GLU A 81 11.01 9.35 -10.08
CA GLU A 81 9.81 9.07 -9.28
C GLU A 81 9.05 7.85 -9.81
N ILE A 82 8.99 7.66 -11.13
CA ILE A 82 8.34 6.50 -11.76
C ILE A 82 9.13 5.22 -11.44
N LEU A 83 10.46 5.28 -11.53
CA LEU A 83 11.32 4.16 -11.17
C LEU A 83 11.19 3.80 -9.69
N GLU A 84 11.10 4.78 -8.81
CA GLU A 84 10.94 4.53 -7.38
C GLU A 84 9.67 3.73 -7.09
N VAL A 85 8.51 4.15 -7.63
CA VAL A 85 7.28 3.39 -7.44
C VAL A 85 7.32 2.03 -8.14
N TYR A 86 8.00 1.89 -9.27
CA TYR A 86 8.22 0.60 -9.92
C TYR A 86 8.95 -0.40 -9.00
N TRP A 87 9.96 0.04 -8.24
CA TRP A 87 10.67 -0.84 -7.31
C TRP A 87 9.88 -1.17 -6.03
N GLU A 88 8.94 -0.30 -5.65
CA GLU A 88 8.03 -0.54 -4.52
C GLU A 88 6.87 -1.47 -4.90
N THR A 89 6.50 -1.55 -6.18
CA THR A 89 5.53 -2.54 -6.64
C THR A 89 6.08 -3.96 -6.55
N GLY A 90 5.23 -4.92 -6.18
CA GLY A 90 5.62 -6.33 -6.19
C GLY A 90 5.86 -6.84 -7.61
N ASP A 91 6.75 -7.83 -7.73
CA ASP A 91 7.04 -8.45 -9.03
C ASP A 91 5.78 -9.05 -9.67
N MET A 92 5.64 -8.81 -10.98
CA MET A 92 4.55 -9.32 -11.82
C MET A 92 3.16 -8.89 -11.33
N THR A 93 3.05 -7.70 -10.72
CA THR A 93 1.78 -7.10 -10.32
C THR A 93 1.24 -6.15 -11.39
N PRO A 94 -0.09 -5.98 -11.51
CA PRO A 94 -0.67 -4.98 -12.40
C PRO A 94 -0.17 -3.56 -12.12
N GLU A 95 0.12 -3.24 -10.86
CA GLU A 95 0.69 -1.95 -10.46
C GLU A 95 2.11 -1.78 -11.02
N GLN A 96 2.93 -2.83 -11.04
CA GLN A 96 4.27 -2.81 -11.66
C GLN A 96 4.19 -2.62 -13.18
N ASP A 97 3.27 -3.32 -13.85
CA ASP A 97 3.03 -3.15 -15.28
C ASP A 97 2.63 -1.69 -15.61
N LEU A 98 1.76 -1.08 -14.80
CA LEU A 98 1.38 0.32 -14.96
C LEU A 98 2.57 1.28 -14.75
N ALA A 99 3.42 1.04 -13.75
CA ALA A 99 4.61 1.85 -13.52
C ALA A 99 5.60 1.73 -14.70
N ARG A 100 5.78 0.51 -15.24
CA ARG A 100 6.60 0.26 -16.42
C ARG A 100 6.06 0.97 -17.66
N ASP A 101 4.77 0.83 -17.92
CA ASP A 101 4.12 1.45 -19.08
C ASP A 101 4.21 2.98 -19.01
N LYS A 102 4.07 3.56 -17.81
CA LYS A 102 4.29 4.99 -17.60
C LYS A 102 5.74 5.42 -17.88
N LEU A 103 6.72 4.61 -17.48
CA LEU A 103 8.13 4.88 -17.74
C LEU A 103 8.45 4.84 -19.23
N ILE A 104 7.88 3.88 -19.96
CA ILE A 104 8.01 3.78 -21.42
C ILE A 104 7.45 5.05 -22.08
N ALA A 105 6.22 5.43 -21.71
CA ALA A 105 5.58 6.64 -22.25
C ALA A 105 6.42 7.90 -21.98
N TYR A 106 6.98 8.04 -20.77
CA TYR A 106 7.87 9.16 -20.44
C TYR A 106 9.08 9.26 -21.39
N PHE A 107 9.71 8.13 -21.72
CA PHE A 107 10.87 8.12 -22.62
C PHE A 107 10.48 8.34 -24.08
N ASP A 108 9.34 7.82 -24.53
CA ASP A 108 8.84 8.06 -25.88
C ASP A 108 8.57 9.57 -26.11
N ASP A 109 7.91 10.24 -25.15
CA ASP A 109 7.67 11.68 -25.19
C ASP A 109 8.99 12.48 -25.26
N LEU A 110 9.98 12.10 -24.46
CA LEU A 110 11.29 12.75 -24.43
C LEU A 110 12.04 12.59 -25.76
N ILE A 111 11.95 11.41 -26.38
CA ILE A 111 12.57 11.11 -27.68
C ILE A 111 11.94 11.98 -28.77
N ASP A 112 10.61 12.12 -28.76
CA ASP A 112 9.90 12.91 -29.76
C ASP A 112 10.12 14.42 -29.60
N GLU A 113 10.23 14.91 -28.36
CA GLU A 113 10.68 16.28 -28.08
C GLU A 113 12.09 16.53 -28.65
N TYR A 114 13.03 15.61 -28.39
CA TYR A 114 14.39 15.70 -28.91
C TYR A 114 14.43 15.74 -30.45
N LYS A 115 13.69 14.85 -31.13
CA LYS A 115 13.61 14.86 -32.59
C LYS A 115 13.06 16.18 -33.13
N THR A 116 12.03 16.73 -32.47
CA THR A 116 11.38 17.99 -32.89
C THR A 116 12.31 19.18 -32.72
N ALA A 117 13.09 19.24 -31.64
CA ALA A 117 14.03 20.33 -31.38
C ALA A 117 15.25 20.34 -32.32
N HIS A 118 15.53 19.21 -32.99
CA HIS A 118 16.71 19.01 -33.83
C HIS A 118 16.40 18.64 -35.29
N ALA A 119 15.14 18.77 -35.72
CA ALA A 119 14.70 18.64 -37.11
C ALA A 119 14.80 19.98 -37.87
#